data_AF-A0A6J8B6C5-F1
#
_entry.id   AF-A0A6J8B6C5-F1
#
_cell.length_a   1.000
_cell.length_b   1.000
_cell.length_c   1.000
_cell.angle_alpha   90.00
_cell.angle_beta   90.00
_cell.angle_gamma   90.00
#
_symmetry.space_group_name_H-M   'P 1'
#
loop_
_entity.id
_entity.type
_entity.pdbx_description
1 polymer ?
#
loop_
_entity_poly.entity_id
_entity_poly.type
_entity_poly.pdbx_seq_one_letter_code
_entity_poly.pdbx_strand_id
1 'polypeptide(L)'
;MRKSMDKIVKKDDIDEIVTNIMGKLLNKWKTEIKKETLEEVNKERVKMKEGYDKKFEMVGRKMDSINFDNANFLEKNAALHKELRKMTEEIKQIKIGVTEGIRMANENEQYSRKKNIKIHNLEERRGEQLIPELITTLKDKVGINLNKTDFVAMHRIPGKHGYPRQVIVKFLRM
;
A
#
# COMPACT_ATOMS: atom_id res chain seq x y z
N MET A 1 -104.07 60.98 -15.56
CA MET A 1 -103.17 60.17 -14.71
C MET A 1 -102.56 58.93 -15.39
N ARG A 2 -102.50 58.83 -16.72
CA ARG A 2 -102.01 57.62 -17.44
C ARG A 2 -100.79 57.84 -18.35
N LYS A 3 -100.02 58.91 -18.16
CA LYS A 3 -98.78 59.20 -18.92
C LYS A 3 -97.51 59.12 -18.06
N SER A 4 -97.52 58.30 -17.00
CA SER A 4 -96.38 58.16 -16.09
C SER A 4 -95.93 56.70 -15.88
N MET A 5 -96.48 55.74 -16.63
CA MET A 5 -96.15 54.30 -16.49
C MET A 5 -95.24 53.75 -17.60
N ASP A 6 -94.83 54.56 -18.59
CA ASP A 6 -93.92 54.14 -19.67
C ASP A 6 -92.43 54.12 -19.28
N LYS A 7 -92.11 54.27 -17.99
CA LYS A 7 -90.77 54.07 -17.43
C LYS A 7 -90.74 52.91 -16.43
N ILE A 8 -91.60 51.91 -16.61
CA ILE A 8 -91.54 50.68 -15.84
C ILE A 8 -90.52 49.76 -16.54
N VAL A 9 -89.37 49.59 -15.89
CA VAL A 9 -88.29 48.70 -16.33
C VAL A 9 -88.87 47.31 -16.62
N LYS A 10 -88.67 46.78 -17.83
CA LYS A 10 -89.15 45.44 -18.17
C LYS A 10 -88.20 44.40 -17.58
N LYS A 11 -88.72 43.22 -17.27
CA LYS A 11 -87.94 42.11 -16.72
C LYS A 11 -86.73 41.77 -17.61
N ASP A 12 -86.91 41.85 -18.93
CA ASP A 12 -85.85 41.60 -19.91
C ASP A 12 -84.71 42.62 -19.81
N ASP A 13 -85.01 43.90 -19.52
CA ASP A 13 -83.99 44.94 -19.30
C ASP A 13 -83.18 44.66 -18.03
N ILE A 14 -83.83 44.13 -16.98
CA ILE A 14 -83.17 43.73 -15.74
C ILE A 14 -82.25 42.53 -15.99
N ASP A 15 -82.72 41.52 -16.73
CA ASP A 15 -81.94 40.33 -17.06
C ASP A 15 -80.71 40.69 -17.91
N GLU A 16 -80.84 41.63 -18.85
CA GLU A 16 -79.70 42.13 -19.64
C GLU A 16 -78.69 42.88 -18.76
N ILE A 17 -79.15 43.77 -17.88
CA ILE A 17 -78.27 44.49 -16.94
C ILE A 17 -77.54 43.53 -16.01
N VAL A 18 -78.25 42.56 -15.43
CA VAL A 18 -77.67 41.54 -14.54
C VAL A 18 -76.65 40.68 -15.27
N THR A 19 -76.94 40.26 -16.50
CA THR A 19 -76.03 39.47 -17.33
C THR A 19 -74.76 40.25 -17.67
N ASN A 20 -74.89 41.55 -18.00
CA ASN A 20 -73.76 42.42 -18.30
C ASN A 20 -72.88 42.66 -17.06
N ILE A 21 -73.50 42.90 -15.90
CA ILE A 21 -72.78 43.08 -14.62
C ILE A 21 -72.06 41.79 -14.24
N MET A 22 -72.74 40.65 -14.33
CA MET A 22 -72.13 39.35 -14.02
C MET A 22 -70.99 39.03 -14.99
N GLY A 23 -71.15 39.29 -16.29
CA GLY A 23 -70.06 39.10 -17.27
C GLY A 23 -68.84 39.97 -16.95
N LYS A 24 -69.03 41.21 -16.52
CA LYS A 24 -67.93 42.10 -16.09
C LYS A 24 -67.25 41.62 -14.81
N LEU A 25 -68.01 41.16 -13.82
CA LEU A 25 -67.47 40.57 -12.58
C LEU A 25 -66.67 39.31 -12.87
N LEU A 26 -67.20 38.41 -13.71
CA LEU A 26 -66.54 37.17 -14.11
C LEU A 26 -65.22 37.43 -14.83
N ASN A 27 -65.20 38.40 -15.75
CA ASN A 27 -63.98 38.79 -16.44
C ASN A 27 -62.96 39.42 -15.50
N LYS A 28 -63.40 40.28 -14.57
CA LYS A 28 -62.52 40.88 -13.56
C LYS A 28 -61.90 39.83 -12.64
N TRP A 29 -62.70 38.89 -12.14
CA TRP A 29 -62.18 37.79 -11.33
C TRP A 29 -61.24 36.88 -12.11
N LYS A 30 -61.54 36.60 -13.38
CA LYS A 30 -60.66 35.78 -14.24
C LYS A 30 -59.31 36.44 -14.49
N THR A 31 -59.26 37.76 -14.66
CA THR A 31 -57.99 38.49 -14.82
C THR A 31 -57.22 38.59 -13.50
N GLU A 32 -57.90 38.79 -12.38
CA GLU A 32 -57.31 38.88 -11.05
C GLU A 32 -56.69 37.55 -10.61
N ILE A 33 -57.44 36.44 -10.74
CA ILE A 33 -56.94 35.08 -10.48
C ILE A 33 -55.73 34.77 -11.38
N LYS A 34 -55.81 35.02 -12.69
CA LYS A 34 -54.68 34.78 -13.60
C LYS A 34 -53.43 35.53 -13.19
N LYS A 35 -53.58 36.79 -12.76
CA LYS A 35 -52.46 37.62 -12.34
C LYS A 35 -51.82 37.08 -11.07
N GLU A 36 -52.63 36.75 -10.07
CA GLU A 36 -52.17 36.21 -8.79
C GLU A 36 -51.46 34.86 -8.96
N THR A 37 -52.05 33.94 -9.73
CA THR A 37 -51.41 32.64 -10.04
C THR A 37 -50.09 32.83 -10.79
N LEU A 38 -50.02 33.77 -11.75
CA LEU A 38 -48.78 34.03 -12.49
C LEU A 38 -47.69 34.60 -11.59
N GLU A 39 -48.04 35.49 -10.66
CA GLU A 39 -47.10 36.04 -9.67
C GLU A 39 -46.56 34.97 -8.73
N GLU A 40 -47.42 34.08 -8.25
CA GLU A 40 -47.03 32.99 -7.35
C GLU A 40 -46.12 31.96 -8.05
N VAL A 41 -46.49 31.54 -9.26
CA VAL A 41 -45.65 30.66 -10.09
C VAL A 41 -44.29 31.29 -10.40
N ASN A 42 -44.25 32.59 -10.70
CA ASN A 42 -42.97 33.28 -10.92
C ASN A 42 -42.12 33.33 -9.65
N LYS A 43 -42.72 33.58 -8.47
CA LYS A 43 -41.99 33.56 -7.19
C LYS A 43 -41.39 32.20 -6.91
N GLU A 44 -42.14 31.12 -7.10
CA GLU A 44 -41.63 29.75 -6.93
C GLU A 44 -40.53 29.42 -7.92
N ARG A 45 -40.70 29.81 -9.19
CA ARG A 45 -39.69 29.60 -10.24
C ARG A 45 -38.37 30.30 -9.92
N VAL A 46 -38.41 31.52 -9.40
CA VAL A 46 -37.21 32.26 -8.97
C VAL A 46 -36.54 31.55 -7.79
N LYS A 47 -37.29 31.20 -6.74
CA LYS A 47 -36.75 30.47 -5.57
C LYS A 47 -36.11 29.15 -5.97
N MET A 48 -36.77 28.41 -6.87
CA MET A 48 -36.26 27.13 -7.37
C MET A 48 -34.96 27.33 -8.14
N LYS A 49 -34.89 28.33 -9.02
CA LYS A 49 -33.68 28.66 -9.77
C LYS A 49 -32.52 29.02 -8.83
N GLU A 50 -32.73 29.91 -7.87
CA GLU A 50 -31.71 30.26 -6.87
C GLU A 50 -31.24 29.05 -6.05
N GLY A 51 -32.16 28.13 -5.73
CA GLY A 51 -31.84 26.87 -5.05
C GLY A 51 -30.96 25.95 -5.89
N TYR A 52 -31.20 25.86 -7.20
CA TYR A 52 -30.36 25.12 -8.11
C TYR A 52 -28.99 25.78 -8.32
N ASP A 53 -28.95 27.10 -8.48
CA ASP A 53 -27.71 27.86 -8.65
C ASP A 53 -26.75 27.63 -7.47
N LYS A 54 -27.26 27.71 -6.23
CA LYS A 54 -26.50 27.40 -5.01
C LYS A 54 -25.97 25.97 -4.97
N LYS A 55 -26.79 24.99 -5.40
CA LYS A 55 -26.37 23.58 -5.46
C LYS A 55 -25.28 23.38 -6.50
N PHE A 56 -25.40 24.01 -7.67
CA PHE A 56 -24.40 23.98 -8.73
C PHE A 56 -23.06 24.56 -8.27
N GLU A 57 -23.08 25.71 -7.58
CA GLU A 57 -21.87 26.30 -7.00
C GLU A 57 -21.19 25.36 -5.99
N MET A 58 -21.97 24.74 -5.10
CA MET A 58 -21.44 23.80 -4.12
C MET A 58 -20.83 22.56 -4.79
N VAL A 59 -21.47 22.03 -5.82
CA VAL A 59 -20.94 20.91 -6.61
C VAL A 59 -19.65 21.31 -7.32
N GLY A 60 -19.59 22.50 -7.91
CA GLY A 60 -18.38 23.05 -8.52
C GLY A 60 -17.21 23.08 -7.55
N ARG A 61 -17.40 23.67 -6.36
CA ARG A 61 -16.35 23.72 -5.33
C ARG A 61 -15.88 22.33 -4.88
N LYS A 62 -16.81 21.38 -4.73
CA LYS A 62 -16.46 20.00 -4.39
C LYS A 62 -15.67 19.32 -5.52
N MET A 63 -16.05 19.56 -6.77
CA MET A 63 -15.34 19.04 -7.93
C MET A 63 -13.90 19.56 -7.98
N ASP A 64 -13.70 20.85 -7.73
CA ASP A 64 -12.37 21.47 -7.68
C ASP A 64 -11.51 20.87 -6.57
N SER A 65 -12.08 20.69 -5.38
CA SER A 65 -11.40 20.04 -4.26
C SER A 65 -10.98 18.61 -4.60
N ILE A 66 -11.88 17.82 -5.19
CA ILE A 66 -11.59 16.43 -5.59
C ILE A 66 -10.50 16.40 -6.66
N ASN A 67 -10.52 17.32 -7.62
CA ASN A 67 -9.50 17.40 -8.66
C ASN A 67 -8.12 17.75 -8.07
N PHE A 68 -8.07 18.65 -7.10
CA PHE A 68 -6.85 18.99 -6.39
C PHE A 68 -6.30 17.78 -5.61
N ASP A 69 -7.16 17.09 -4.86
CA ASP A 69 -6.77 15.90 -4.12
C ASP A 69 -6.29 14.78 -5.04
N ASN A 70 -6.98 14.56 -6.17
CA ASN A 70 -6.55 13.58 -7.18
C ASN A 70 -5.16 13.90 -7.74
N ALA A 71 -4.88 15.18 -8.05
CA ALA A 71 -3.55 15.58 -8.51
C ALA A 71 -2.48 15.27 -7.46
N ASN A 72 -2.74 15.60 -6.19
CA ASN A 72 -1.84 15.29 -5.08
C ASN A 72 -1.64 13.78 -4.90
N PHE A 73 -2.70 12.97 -5.03
CA PHE A 73 -2.59 11.51 -4.92
C PHE A 73 -1.80 10.91 -6.07
N LEU A 74 -1.96 11.41 -7.30
CA LEU A 74 -1.18 10.98 -8.45
C LEU A 74 0.32 11.26 -8.26
N GLU A 75 0.66 12.45 -7.75
CA GLU A 75 2.04 12.82 -7.45
C GLU A 75 2.66 11.92 -6.36
N LYS A 76 1.95 11.73 -5.25
CA LYS A 76 2.40 10.84 -4.16
C LYS A 76 2.58 9.41 -4.65
N ASN A 77 1.67 8.91 -5.49
CA ASN A 77 1.76 7.57 -6.03
C ASN A 77 2.97 7.41 -6.96
N ALA A 78 3.27 8.41 -7.79
CA ALA A 78 4.46 8.42 -8.63
C ALA A 78 5.75 8.42 -7.81
N ALA A 79 5.80 9.20 -6.72
CA ALA A 79 6.93 9.24 -5.79
C ALA A 79 7.15 7.87 -5.11
N LEU A 80 6.10 7.27 -4.57
CA LEU A 80 6.17 5.94 -3.95
C LEU A 80 6.63 4.86 -4.93
N HIS A 81 6.15 4.87 -6.17
CA HIS A 81 6.62 3.95 -7.19
C HIS A 81 8.11 4.10 -7.50
N LYS A 82 8.63 5.34 -7.48
CA LYS A 82 10.07 5.60 -7.65
C LYS A 82 10.89 5.05 -6.50
N GLU A 83 10.44 5.24 -5.26
CA GLU A 83 11.10 4.69 -4.06
C GLU A 83 11.09 3.16 -4.06
N LEU A 84 9.96 2.54 -4.41
CA LEU A 84 9.85 1.08 -4.52
C LEU A 84 10.85 0.50 -5.52
N ARG A 85 11.01 1.14 -6.69
CA ARG A 85 12.02 0.72 -7.67
C ARG A 85 13.43 0.82 -7.12
N LYS A 86 13.74 1.90 -6.41
CA LYS A 86 15.06 2.10 -5.79
C LYS A 86 15.35 1.02 -4.74
N MET A 87 14.42 0.78 -3.81
CA MET A 87 14.57 -0.26 -2.79
C MET A 87 14.71 -1.66 -3.40
N THR A 88 13.94 -1.95 -4.46
CA THR A 88 14.03 -3.25 -5.16
C THR A 88 15.43 -3.48 -5.73
N GLU A 89 16.04 -2.45 -6.32
CA GLU A 89 17.39 -2.54 -6.85
C GLU A 89 18.43 -2.69 -5.73
N GLU A 90 18.30 -1.93 -4.64
CA GLU A 90 19.19 -2.06 -3.47
C GLU A 90 19.15 -3.48 -2.88
N ILE A 91 17.95 -4.07 -2.73
CA ILE A 91 17.79 -5.46 -2.27
C ILE A 91 18.50 -6.43 -3.20
N LYS A 92 18.39 -6.23 -4.51
CA LYS A 92 19.06 -7.08 -5.51
C LYS A 92 20.57 -7.01 -5.38
N GLN A 93 21.13 -5.81 -5.21
CA GLN A 93 22.57 -5.61 -5.02
C GLN A 93 23.07 -6.25 -3.72
N ILE A 94 22.33 -6.06 -2.62
CA ILE A 94 22.64 -6.70 -1.33
C ILE A 94 22.64 -8.22 -1.47
N LYS A 95 21.63 -8.80 -2.14
CA LYS A 95 21.54 -10.25 -2.34
C LYS A 95 22.74 -10.81 -3.10
N ILE A 96 23.19 -10.10 -4.14
CA ILE A 96 24.41 -10.45 -4.90
C ILE A 96 25.62 -10.41 -3.96
N GLY A 97 25.80 -9.31 -3.22
CA GLY A 97 26.92 -9.15 -2.28
C GLY A 97 26.95 -10.22 -1.19
N VAL A 98 25.79 -10.60 -0.64
CA VAL A 98 25.69 -11.67 0.35
C VAL A 98 26.05 -13.02 -0.24
N THR A 99 25.57 -13.32 -1.44
CA THR A 99 25.85 -14.59 -2.12
C THR A 99 27.34 -14.72 -2.41
N GLU A 100 27.96 -13.64 -2.88
CA GLU A 100 29.39 -13.60 -3.14
C GLU A 100 30.22 -13.69 -1.85
N GLY A 101 29.80 -12.98 -0.79
CA GLY A 101 30.42 -13.08 0.52
C GLY A 101 30.39 -14.50 1.09
N ILE A 102 29.27 -15.22 0.93
CA ILE A 102 29.14 -16.63 1.31
C ILE A 102 30.09 -17.50 0.47
N ARG A 103 30.15 -17.28 -0.85
CA ARG A 103 31.05 -18.01 -1.75
C ARG A 103 32.50 -17.84 -1.32
N MET A 104 32.95 -16.60 -1.11
CA MET A 104 34.31 -16.29 -0.67
C MET A 104 34.63 -16.87 0.71
N ALA A 105 33.68 -16.81 1.65
CA ALA A 105 33.84 -17.39 2.98
C ALA A 105 34.05 -18.92 2.90
N ASN A 106 33.24 -19.59 2.08
CA ASN A 106 33.39 -21.03 1.85
C ASN A 106 34.72 -21.39 1.19
N GLU A 107 35.15 -20.63 0.18
CA GLU A 107 36.45 -20.82 -0.48
C GLU A 107 37.61 -20.63 0.49
N ASN A 108 37.54 -19.60 1.34
CA ASN A 108 38.54 -19.35 2.38
C ASN A 108 38.57 -20.47 3.42
N GLU A 109 37.41 -20.98 3.84
CA GLU A 109 37.32 -22.11 4.77
C GLU A 109 37.93 -23.38 4.18
N GLN A 110 37.61 -23.69 2.91
CA GLN A 110 38.18 -24.83 2.19
C GLN A 110 39.69 -24.69 2.00
N TYR A 111 40.16 -23.50 1.60
CA TYR A 111 41.58 -23.22 1.44
C TYR A 111 42.34 -23.39 2.76
N SER A 112 41.81 -22.87 3.86
CA SER A 112 42.39 -23.01 5.21
C SER A 112 42.45 -24.47 5.67
N ARG A 113 41.47 -25.29 5.28
CA ARG A 113 41.38 -26.71 5.63
C ARG A 113 42.07 -27.66 4.65
N LYS A 114 42.59 -27.17 3.52
CA LYS A 114 43.20 -28.01 2.46
C LYS A 114 44.30 -28.94 2.98
N LYS A 115 45.06 -28.51 3.98
CA LYS A 115 46.16 -29.27 4.61
C LYS A 115 45.78 -29.87 5.98
N ASN A 116 44.50 -29.89 6.30
CA ASN A 116 44.02 -30.39 7.57
C ASN A 116 43.48 -31.81 7.41
N ILE A 117 43.97 -32.74 8.21
CA ILE A 117 43.42 -34.10 8.33
C ILE A 117 42.66 -34.20 9.64
N LYS A 118 41.47 -34.79 9.59
CA LYS A 118 40.67 -35.12 10.78
C LYS A 118 40.89 -36.59 11.15
N ILE A 119 41.28 -36.82 12.39
CA ILE A 119 41.41 -38.16 12.96
C ILE A 119 40.21 -38.41 13.86
N HIS A 120 39.48 -39.47 13.54
CA HIS A 120 38.30 -39.92 14.28
C HIS A 120 38.68 -41.07 15.22
N ASN A 121 37.92 -41.22 16.31
CA ASN A 121 38.01 -42.34 17.25
C ASN A 121 39.41 -42.56 17.88
N LEU A 122 40.22 -41.50 18.00
CA LEU A 122 41.44 -41.56 18.80
C LEU A 122 41.04 -41.49 20.27
N GLU A 123 41.34 -42.53 21.05
CA GLU A 123 41.06 -42.59 22.48
C GLU A 123 41.65 -41.38 23.21
N GLU A 124 40.90 -40.80 24.15
CA GLU A 124 41.32 -39.60 24.88
C GLU A 124 41.98 -39.98 26.21
N ARG A 125 43.22 -39.53 26.42
CA ARG A 125 43.98 -39.82 27.63
C ARG A 125 44.41 -38.53 28.32
N ARG A 126 44.37 -38.52 29.66
CA ARG A 126 44.80 -37.37 30.46
C ARG A 126 46.32 -37.19 30.31
N GLY A 127 46.75 -36.02 29.82
CA GLY A 127 48.17 -35.74 29.56
C GLY A 127 48.71 -36.32 28.24
N GLU A 128 47.83 -36.63 27.29
CA GLU A 128 48.21 -37.18 25.98
C GLU A 128 49.18 -36.28 25.20
N GLN A 129 50.11 -36.92 24.49
CA GLN A 129 50.99 -36.27 23.53
C GLN A 129 50.62 -36.71 22.12
N LEU A 130 49.76 -35.93 21.49
CA LEU A 130 49.16 -36.24 20.20
C LEU A 130 50.18 -36.42 19.05
N ILE A 131 51.21 -35.58 18.99
CA ILE A 131 52.20 -35.61 17.90
C ILE A 131 53.07 -36.89 17.94
N PRO A 132 53.76 -37.24 19.05
CA PRO A 132 54.51 -38.49 19.12
C PRO A 132 53.66 -39.74 18.87
N GLU A 133 52.45 -39.79 19.43
CA GLU A 133 51.55 -40.94 19.27
C GLU A 133 51.14 -41.15 17.80
N LEU A 134 50.89 -40.06 17.07
CA LEU A 134 50.57 -40.13 15.66
C LEU A 134 51.77 -40.57 14.81
N ILE A 135 52.97 -40.07 15.08
CA ILE A 135 54.20 -40.46 14.36
C ILE A 135 54.44 -41.96 14.50
N THR A 136 54.37 -42.49 15.72
CA THR A 136 54.53 -43.93 15.98
C THR A 136 53.44 -44.73 15.27
N THR A 137 52.18 -44.30 15.39
CA THR A 137 51.04 -45.01 14.78
C THR A 137 51.15 -45.07 13.25
N LEU A 138 51.55 -43.98 12.60
CA LEU A 138 51.69 -43.93 11.14
C LEU A 138 52.91 -44.71 10.65
N LYS A 139 54.00 -44.72 11.41
CA LYS A 139 55.18 -45.55 11.13
C LYS A 139 54.84 -47.03 11.21
N ASP A 140 54.15 -47.45 12.27
CA ASP A 140 53.87 -48.87 12.53
C ASP A 140 52.76 -49.42 11.63
N LYS A 141 51.71 -48.64 11.37
CA LYS A 141 50.54 -49.12 10.60
C LYS A 141 50.63 -48.85 9.10
N VAL A 142 51.33 -47.79 8.69
CA VAL A 142 51.33 -47.30 7.30
C VAL A 142 52.75 -47.22 6.71
N GLY A 143 53.79 -47.38 7.53
CA GLY A 143 55.19 -47.30 7.07
C GLY A 143 55.65 -45.88 6.74
N ILE A 144 54.90 -44.84 7.11
CA ILE A 144 55.24 -43.45 6.81
C ILE A 144 56.12 -42.89 7.92
N ASN A 145 57.28 -42.33 7.55
CA ASN A 145 58.19 -41.70 8.50
C ASN A 145 57.97 -40.18 8.50
N LEU A 146 57.43 -39.65 9.59
CA LEU A 146 57.16 -38.22 9.77
C LEU A 146 58.00 -37.64 10.91
N ASN A 147 58.41 -36.39 10.75
CA ASN A 147 59.12 -35.62 11.76
C ASN A 147 58.20 -34.61 12.44
N LYS A 148 58.55 -34.20 13.66
CA LYS A 148 57.78 -33.17 14.39
C LYS A 148 57.68 -31.85 13.63
N THR A 149 58.66 -31.54 12.79
CA THR A 149 58.72 -30.33 11.94
C THR A 149 57.70 -30.34 10.80
N ASP A 150 57.10 -31.49 10.48
CA ASP A 150 56.13 -31.62 9.39
C ASP A 150 54.72 -31.16 9.80
N PHE A 151 54.51 -30.95 11.11
CA PHE A 151 53.26 -30.49 11.69
C PHE A 151 53.30 -29.00 12.00
N VAL A 152 52.25 -28.28 11.60
CA VAL A 152 52.02 -26.88 12.00
C VAL A 152 51.28 -26.82 13.33
N ALA A 153 50.22 -27.63 13.46
CA ALA A 153 49.39 -27.67 14.65
C ALA A 153 48.65 -29.01 14.74
N MET A 154 48.47 -29.50 15.95
CA MET A 154 47.65 -30.67 16.24
C MET A 154 46.92 -30.47 17.56
N HIS A 155 45.58 -30.53 17.54
CA HIS A 155 44.77 -30.38 18.75
C HIS A 155 43.39 -31.04 18.59
N ARG A 156 42.76 -31.35 19.73
CA ARG A 156 41.39 -31.85 19.76
C ARG A 156 40.38 -30.73 19.46
N ILE A 157 39.41 -31.02 18.60
CA ILE A 157 38.25 -30.15 18.39
C ILE A 157 37.31 -30.29 19.61
N PRO A 158 36.72 -29.20 20.11
CA PRO A 158 35.60 -29.27 21.04
C PRO A 158 34.52 -30.23 20.51
N GLY A 159 34.04 -31.13 21.38
CA GLY A 159 33.10 -32.19 21.02
C GLY A 159 32.16 -32.54 22.16
N LYS A 160 31.20 -33.42 21.89
CA LYS A 160 30.22 -33.87 22.89
C LYS A 160 30.90 -34.64 24.01
N HIS A 161 30.43 -34.42 25.24
CA HIS A 161 30.91 -35.14 26.42
C HIS A 161 30.58 -36.63 26.31
N GLY A 162 31.49 -37.51 26.75
CA GLY A 162 31.33 -38.96 26.68
C GLY A 162 31.75 -39.62 25.35
N TYR A 163 32.15 -38.85 24.34
CA TYR A 163 32.70 -39.37 23.08
C TYR A 163 34.13 -38.89 22.86
N PRO A 164 35.04 -39.72 22.29
CA PRO A 164 36.39 -39.28 21.96
C PRO A 164 36.35 -38.08 21.01
N ARG A 165 36.95 -36.95 21.44
CA ARG A 165 36.99 -35.73 20.62
C ARG A 165 37.86 -35.94 19.38
N GLN A 166 37.41 -35.44 18.23
CA GLN A 166 38.18 -35.53 16.99
C GLN A 166 39.48 -34.73 17.10
N VAL A 167 40.53 -35.16 16.40
CA VAL A 167 41.80 -34.41 16.33
C VAL A 167 41.94 -33.79 14.95
N ILE A 168 42.25 -32.50 14.89
CA ILE A 168 42.69 -31.85 13.65
C ILE A 168 44.21 -31.80 13.66
N VAL A 169 44.79 -32.25 12.54
CA VAL A 169 46.22 -32.16 12.26
C VAL A 169 46.41 -31.27 11.05
N LYS A 170 47.24 -30.22 11.15
CA LYS A 170 47.63 -29.36 10.05
C LYS A 170 49.08 -29.63 9.67
N PHE A 171 49.32 -29.99 8.42
CA PHE A 171 50.66 -30.27 7.89
C PHE A 171 51.30 -29.02 7.27
N LEU A 172 52.61 -28.89 7.40
CA LEU A 172 53.38 -27.77 6.83
C LEU A 172 53.47 -27.89 5.31
N ARG A 173 53.79 -29.10 4.84
CA ARG A 173 53.89 -29.45 3.41
C ARG A 173 53.08 -30.71 3.19
N MET A 174 52.16 -30.64 2.24
CA MET A 174 51.36 -31.73 1.72
C MET A 174 51.19 -31.47 0.23
#